data_AF-A0A364GJY9-F1
#
_entry.id   AF-A0A364GJY9-F1
#
_cell.length_a   1.000
_cell.length_b   1.000
_cell.length_c   1.000
_cell.angle_alpha   90.00
_cell.angle_beta   90.00
_cell.angle_gamma   90.00
#
_symmetry.space_group_name_H-M   'P 1'
#
loop_
_entity.id
_entity.type
_entity.pdbx_description
1 polymer ?
#
loop_
_entity_poly.entity_id
_entity_poly.type
_entity_poly.pdbx_seq_one_letter_code
_entity_poly.pdbx_strand_id
1 'polypeptide(L)'
;MPHARANMELVAPSRLRDSRVIDEFMHWTLLRIDVTRNTAEDTAMLRRFGLFGPPALIFYGKEGRLAPDAQLVGFVSADTFLAHLRRWNR
;
A
#
# COMPACT_ATOMS: atom_id res chain seq x y z
N MET A 1 0.12 3.72 25.79
CA MET A 1 -0.66 2.77 24.99
C MET A 1 -0.01 2.69 23.62
N PRO A 2 0.53 1.53 23.18
CA PRO A 2 1.10 1.45 21.84
C PRO A 2 -0.07 1.40 20.85
N HIS A 3 -0.25 2.46 20.09
CA HIS A 3 -1.18 2.48 18.96
C HIS A 3 -0.66 1.46 17.94
N ALA A 4 -1.30 0.30 17.82
CA ALA A 4 -0.98 -0.69 16.79
C ALA A 4 -1.29 -0.07 15.41
N ARG A 5 -0.24 0.33 14.69
CA ARG A 5 -0.32 0.92 13.35
C ARG A 5 -0.36 -0.19 12.31
N ALA A 6 -1.26 -0.08 11.34
CA ALA A 6 -1.31 -0.98 10.21
C ALA A 6 -0.15 -0.67 9.23
N ASN A 7 0.42 -1.70 8.61
CA ASN A 7 1.52 -1.54 7.68
C ASN A 7 0.99 -1.54 6.23
N MET A 8 1.43 -0.58 5.42
CA MET A 8 1.11 -0.47 4.00
C MET A 8 2.41 -0.49 3.20
N GLU A 9 2.44 -1.30 2.15
CA GLU A 9 3.58 -1.38 1.24
C GLU A 9 3.23 -0.77 -0.12
N LEU A 10 4.04 0.19 -0.54
CA LEU A 10 3.90 1.00 -1.73
C LEU A 10 4.88 0.54 -2.80
N VAL A 11 4.34 0.05 -3.90
CA VAL A 11 5.09 -0.22 -5.13
C VAL A 11 4.76 0.89 -6.13
N ALA A 12 5.67 1.87 -6.21
CA ALA A 12 5.73 3.08 -7.06
C ALA A 12 5.17 4.43 -6.50
N PRO A 13 5.87 5.57 -6.73
CA PRO A 13 5.81 6.72 -5.80
C PRO A 13 5.08 7.99 -6.30
N SER A 14 4.59 8.08 -7.54
CA SER A 14 4.48 9.41 -8.19
C SER A 14 3.20 10.23 -7.95
N ARG A 15 2.18 9.76 -7.22
CA ARG A 15 0.87 10.46 -7.15
C ARG A 15 0.27 10.72 -5.74
N LEU A 16 1.04 10.54 -4.67
CA LEU A 16 0.57 10.67 -3.28
C LEU A 16 0.68 12.10 -2.71
N ARG A 17 0.18 13.12 -3.44
CA ARG A 17 0.36 14.54 -3.07
C ARG A 17 -0.87 15.23 -2.47
N ASP A 18 -2.00 14.56 -2.36
CA ASP A 18 -3.20 15.11 -1.72
C ASP A 18 -2.98 15.22 -0.20
N SER A 19 -3.15 16.41 0.38
CA SER A 19 -2.91 16.64 1.81
C SER A 19 -3.76 15.75 2.69
N ARG A 20 -5.01 15.45 2.29
CA ARG A 20 -5.91 14.58 3.04
C ARG A 20 -5.40 13.14 3.08
N VAL A 21 -4.73 12.69 2.03
CA VAL A 21 -4.08 11.38 1.96
C VAL A 21 -2.81 11.36 2.82
N ILE A 22 -2.01 12.43 2.77
CA ILE A 22 -0.81 12.59 3.59
C ILE A 22 -1.17 12.58 5.09
N ASP A 23 -2.24 13.25 5.48
CA ASP A 23 -2.71 13.27 6.87
C ASP A 23 -3.13 11.87 7.33
N GLU A 24 -3.87 11.14 6.48
CA GLU A 24 -4.29 9.77 6.80
C GLU A 24 -3.09 8.83 6.99
N PHE A 25 -2.01 9.02 6.22
CA PHE A 25 -0.78 8.23 6.37
C PHE A 25 -0.12 8.31 7.74
N MET A 26 -0.43 9.33 8.56
CA MET A 26 0.08 9.41 9.94
C MET A 26 -0.39 8.24 10.82
N HIS A 27 -1.46 7.56 10.41
CA HIS A 27 -2.01 6.37 11.09
C HIS A 27 -1.41 5.05 10.56
N TRP A 28 -0.65 5.10 9.48
CA TRP A 28 -0.09 3.95 8.79
C TRP A 28 1.44 3.91 8.93
N THR A 29 1.99 2.70 8.88
CA THR A 29 3.41 2.52 8.60
C THR A 29 3.55 2.34 7.09
N LEU A 30 4.31 3.23 6.43
CA LEU A 30 4.55 3.15 5.00
C LEU A 30 5.87 2.43 4.73
N LEU A 31 5.81 1.38 3.93
CA LEU A 31 6.97 0.70 3.35
C LEU A 31 6.98 1.00 1.86
N ARG A 32 8.14 1.28 1.28
CA ARG A 32 8.27 1.49 -0.17
C ARG A 32 9.21 0.46 -0.73
N ILE A 33 8.78 -0.22 -1.79
CA ILE A 33 9.61 -1.18 -2.50
C ILE A 33 9.76 -0.73 -3.95
N ASP A 34 11.03 -0.57 -4.35
CA ASP A 34 11.40 -0.15 -5.69
C ASP A 34 11.75 -1.37 -6.54
N VAL A 35 10.85 -1.70 -7.46
CA VAL A 35 10.99 -2.80 -8.42
C VAL A 35 11.38 -2.31 -9.82
N THR A 36 11.86 -1.07 -9.96
CA THR A 36 12.19 -0.46 -11.27
C THR A 36 13.26 -1.26 -12.02
N ARG A 37 14.13 -1.95 -11.29
CA ARG A 37 15.19 -2.78 -11.88
C ARG A 37 14.68 -4.07 -12.50
N ASN A 38 13.44 -4.48 -12.19
CA ASN A 38 12.78 -5.68 -12.71
C ASN A 38 13.68 -6.94 -12.66
N THR A 39 14.37 -7.11 -11.54
CA THR A 39 15.21 -8.29 -11.27
C THR A 39 14.35 -9.56 -11.11
N ALA A 40 14.99 -10.73 -11.06
CA ALA A 40 14.28 -11.98 -10.81
C ALA A 40 13.62 -11.98 -9.43
N GLU A 41 14.27 -11.36 -8.44
CA GLU A 41 13.80 -11.16 -7.09
C GLU A 41 12.58 -10.22 -7.07
N ASP A 42 12.62 -9.11 -7.80
CA ASP A 42 11.49 -8.18 -7.95
C ASP A 42 10.27 -8.92 -8.55
N THR A 43 10.52 -9.71 -9.61
CA THR A 43 9.48 -10.49 -10.29
C THR A 43 8.89 -11.56 -9.37
N ALA A 44 9.72 -12.27 -8.61
CA ALA A 44 9.28 -13.29 -7.66
C ALA A 44 8.45 -12.69 -6.54
N MET A 45 8.85 -11.51 -6.04
CA MET A 45 8.11 -10.77 -5.04
C MET A 45 6.73 -10.33 -5.55
N LEU A 46 6.67 -9.71 -6.74
CA LEU A 46 5.39 -9.30 -7.33
C LEU A 46 4.44 -10.50 -7.47
N ARG A 47 4.95 -11.64 -7.98
CA ARG A 47 4.18 -12.90 -8.11
C ARG A 47 3.67 -13.42 -6.77
N ARG A 48 4.46 -13.33 -5.69
CA ARG A 48 4.05 -13.75 -4.34
C ARG A 48 2.82 -12.99 -3.84
N PHE A 49 2.67 -11.73 -4.28
CA PHE A 49 1.52 -10.89 -3.93
C PHE A 49 0.42 -10.85 -5.00
N GLY A 50 0.52 -11.68 -6.05
CA GLY A 50 -0.44 -11.68 -7.16
C GLY A 50 -0.39 -10.42 -8.03
N LEU A 51 0.71 -9.68 -7.97
CA LEU A 51 0.89 -8.42 -8.69
C LEU A 51 1.56 -8.68 -10.05
N PHE A 52 1.01 -8.09 -11.10
CA PHE A 52 1.60 -8.15 -12.45
C PHE A 52 2.57 -6.99 -12.72
N GLY A 53 2.47 -5.92 -11.94
CA GLY A 53 3.35 -4.76 -12.03
C GLY A 53 2.81 -3.57 -11.22
N PRO A 54 3.63 -2.52 -11.06
CA PRO A 54 3.21 -1.26 -10.45
C PRO A 54 2.30 -0.42 -11.38
N PRO A 55 1.56 0.57 -10.82
CA PRO A 55 1.44 0.88 -9.40
C PRO A 55 0.58 -0.16 -8.67
N ALA A 56 1.06 -0.60 -7.51
CA ALA A 56 0.33 -1.53 -6.65
C ALA A 56 0.56 -1.19 -5.18
N LEU A 57 -0.48 -1.38 -4.38
CA LEU A 57 -0.50 -1.15 -2.94
C LEU A 57 -0.93 -2.41 -2.23
N ILE A 58 -0.09 -2.85 -1.29
CA ILE A 58 -0.34 -4.01 -0.45
C ILE A 58 -0.64 -3.53 0.96
N PHE A 59 -1.64 -4.13 1.59
CA PHE A 59 -2.09 -3.76 2.92
C PHE A 59 -1.94 -4.93 3.88
N TYR A 60 -1.46 -4.62 5.07
CA TYR A 60 -1.43 -5.53 6.21
C TYR A 60 -2.34 -4.98 7.30
N GLY A 61 -3.15 -5.85 7.90
CA GLY A 61 -3.94 -5.51 9.08
C GLY A 61 -3.05 -5.27 10.31
N LYS A 62 -3.67 -4.83 11.41
CA LYS A 62 -2.98 -4.48 12.67
C LYS A 62 -2.16 -5.61 13.29
N GLU A 63 -2.49 -6.86 12.96
CA GLU A 63 -1.79 -8.06 13.42
C GLU A 63 -0.58 -8.43 12.52
N GLY A 64 -0.25 -7.60 11.53
CA GLY A 64 0.80 -7.90 10.55
C GLY A 64 0.41 -8.97 9.53
N ARG A 65 -0.89 -9.32 9.46
CA ARG A 65 -1.43 -10.25 8.48
C ARG A 65 -1.78 -9.53 7.19
N LEU A 66 -1.43 -10.12 6.06
CA LEU A 66 -1.81 -9.61 4.75
C LEU A 66 -3.34 -9.49 4.67
N ALA A 67 -3.83 -8.39 4.10
CA ALA A 67 -5.24 -8.17 3.80
C ALA A 67 -5.43 -8.19 2.27
N PRO A 68 -5.63 -9.36 1.63
CA PRO A 68 -5.74 -9.47 0.18
C PRO A 68 -6.88 -8.61 -0.39
N ASP A 69 -8.03 -8.57 0.29
CA ASP A 69 -9.21 -7.79 -0.12
C ASP A 69 -8.99 -6.27 -0.03
N ALA A 70 -7.89 -5.85 0.58
CA ALA A 70 -7.48 -4.46 0.69
C ALA A 70 -6.49 -4.06 -0.40
N GLN A 71 -5.95 -4.98 -1.19
CA GLN A 71 -4.98 -4.64 -2.23
C GLN A 71 -5.60 -3.71 -3.29
N LEU A 72 -4.83 -2.72 -3.72
CA LEU A 72 -5.20 -1.85 -4.84
C LEU A 72 -4.17 -2.04 -5.96
N VAL A 73 -4.67 -2.37 -7.14
CA VAL A 73 -3.86 -2.54 -8.35
C VAL A 73 -4.25 -1.48 -9.37
N GLY A 74 -3.26 -0.83 -9.96
CA GLY A 74 -3.47 0.24 -10.92
C GLY A 74 -3.76 1.58 -10.26
N PHE A 75 -4.35 2.50 -11.03
CA PHE A 75 -4.56 3.87 -10.60
C PHE A 75 -5.96 4.07 -10.02
N VAL A 76 -6.04 4.70 -8.85
CA VAL A 76 -7.30 5.13 -8.21
C VAL A 76 -7.26 6.64 -7.95
N SER A 77 -8.44 7.27 -7.91
CA SER A 77 -8.56 8.69 -7.54
C SER A 77 -8.14 8.93 -6.09
N ALA A 78 -7.77 10.16 -5.75
CA ALA A 78 -7.43 10.52 -4.37
C ALA A 78 -8.59 10.28 -3.39
N ASP A 79 -9.84 10.57 -3.81
CA ASP A 79 -11.03 10.35 -2.96
C ASP A 79 -11.29 8.86 -2.74
N THR A 80 -11.21 8.05 -3.80
CA THR A 80 -11.33 6.58 -3.69
C THR A 80 -10.25 6.00 -2.79
N PHE A 81 -9.02 6.48 -2.96
CA PHE A 81 -7.89 6.02 -2.16
C PHE A 81 -8.06 6.39 -0.67
N LEU A 82 -8.44 7.63 -0.38
CA LEU A 82 -8.69 8.09 0.98
C LEU A 82 -9.82 7.30 1.67
N ALA A 83 -10.93 7.06 0.96
CA ALA A 83 -12.02 6.24 1.48
C ALA A 83 -11.56 4.81 1.79
N HIS A 84 -10.68 4.25 0.95
CA HIS A 84 -10.10 2.93 1.15
C HIS A 84 -9.16 2.88 2.36
N LEU A 85 -8.26 3.86 2.52
CA LEU A 85 -7.39 3.96 3.71
C LEU A 85 -8.23 3.99 4.99
N ARG A 86 -9.24 4.85 5.05
CA ARG A 86 -10.13 4.95 6.23
C ARG A 86 -10.90 3.67 6.49
N ARG A 87 -11.28 2.93 5.44
CA ARG A 87 -11.97 1.64 5.59
C ARG A 87 -11.08 0.62 6.29
N TRP A 88 -9.78 0.62 6.03
CA TRP A 88 -8.82 -0.38 6.52
C TRP A 88 -8.00 0.06 7.74
N ASN A 89 -8.11 1.32 8.16
CA ASN A 89 -7.50 1.86 9.39
C ASN A 89 -8.28 1.48 10.68
N ARG A 90 -9.14 0.47 10.62
CA ARG A 90 -10.04 0.09 11.72
C ARG A 90 -9.39 -0.88 12.69
#